data_AF-A0A803R831-F1
#
_entry.id   AF-A0A803R831-F1
#
_cell.length_a   1.000
_cell.length_b   1.000
_cell.length_c   1.000
_cell.angle_alpha   90.00
_cell.angle_beta   90.00
_cell.angle_gamma   90.00
#
_symmetry.space_group_name_H-M   'P 1'
#
loop_
_entity.id
_entity.type
_entity.pdbx_description
1 polymer ?
#
loop_
_entity_poly.entity_id
_entity_poly.type
_entity_poly.pdbx_seq_one_letter_code
_entity_poly.pdbx_strand_id
1 'polypeptide(L)'
;MANTLVNRAATDRNLNNIFKLSLNFFRSFSTESPLPPSPSPSASKKPKRKKKKNLFEVAQFLPNWGLGYHMAKTHWTGVSYEITKINLYKDGRHGKAWGIVHKDGMTQL
;
A
#
# COMPACT_ATOMS: atom_id res chain seq x y z
N MET A 1 36.98 3.46 -40.60
CA MET A 1 37.59 2.61 -39.55
C MET A 1 36.46 1.99 -38.76
N ALA A 2 36.35 0.66 -38.80
CA ALA A 2 35.35 -0.11 -38.08
C ALA A 2 35.64 -0.10 -36.57
N ASN A 3 34.60 -0.29 -35.76
CA ASN A 3 34.62 -1.16 -34.58
C ASN A 3 33.18 -1.51 -34.19
N THR A 4 32.79 -2.74 -34.49
CA THR A 4 31.60 -3.43 -34.00
C THR A 4 31.92 -4.08 -32.65
N LEU A 5 31.06 -3.94 -31.64
CA LEU A 5 30.87 -4.96 -30.61
C LEU A 5 29.39 -5.06 -30.23
N VAL A 6 28.80 -6.20 -30.58
CA VAL A 6 27.51 -6.69 -30.11
C VAL A 6 27.70 -7.35 -28.74
N ASN A 7 26.79 -7.14 -27.79
CA ASN A 7 26.29 -8.24 -26.98
C ASN A 7 24.95 -7.91 -26.30
N ARG A 8 24.06 -8.88 -26.41
CA ARG A 8 22.66 -8.91 -26.00
C ARG A 8 22.57 -9.54 -24.61
N ALA A 9 21.82 -8.94 -23.69
CA ALA A 9 21.33 -9.64 -22.51
C ALA A 9 19.94 -9.09 -22.13
N ALA A 10 18.93 -9.94 -22.35
CA ALA A 10 17.59 -9.76 -21.83
C ALA A 10 17.59 -10.17 -20.35
N THR A 11 17.06 -9.31 -19.49
CA THR A 11 16.58 -9.73 -18.16
C THR A 11 15.27 -9.01 -17.86
N ASP A 12 14.21 -9.52 -18.48
CA ASP A 12 12.87 -9.44 -17.91
C ASP A 12 12.90 -10.19 -16.56
N ARG A 13 12.98 -9.44 -15.46
CA ARG A 13 12.76 -10.00 -14.13
C ARG A 13 11.55 -9.33 -13.51
N ASN A 14 10.42 -9.91 -13.88
CA ASN A 14 9.15 -9.91 -13.18
C ASN A 14 9.37 -10.20 -11.68
N LEU A 15 9.60 -9.16 -10.87
CA LEU A 15 9.61 -9.27 -9.40
C LEU A 15 8.18 -9.23 -8.87
N ASN A 16 7.37 -10.18 -9.33
CA ASN A 16 6.13 -10.50 -8.64
C ASN A 16 6.47 -11.38 -7.44
N ASN A 17 5.80 -11.11 -6.32
CA ASN A 17 5.34 -12.13 -5.38
C ASN A 17 6.24 -12.47 -4.16
N ILE A 18 6.58 -11.47 -3.32
CA ILE A 18 7.16 -11.70 -1.97
C ILE A 18 6.23 -11.26 -0.81
N PHE A 19 4.93 -11.03 -1.04
CA PHE A 19 4.00 -10.68 0.05
C PHE A 19 2.85 -11.67 0.22
N LYS A 20 3.20 -12.95 0.42
CA LYS A 20 2.28 -13.95 0.99
C LYS A 20 2.64 -14.19 2.46
N LEU A 21 2.44 -13.18 3.31
CA LEU A 21 2.35 -13.43 4.75
C LEU A 21 0.96 -14.00 5.05
N SER A 22 0.91 -15.30 5.33
CA SER A 22 -0.26 -16.00 5.84
C SER A 22 -0.52 -15.52 7.27
N LEU A 23 -1.62 -14.79 7.47
CA LEU A 23 -2.20 -14.51 8.78
C LEU A 23 -3.31 -15.54 9.03
N ASN A 24 -2.92 -16.78 9.33
CA ASN A 24 -3.86 -17.81 9.79
C ASN A 24 -4.05 -17.68 11.30
N PHE A 25 -4.79 -16.67 11.71
CA PHE A 25 -5.29 -16.55 13.07
C PHE A 25 -6.81 -16.44 12.98
N PHE A 26 -7.51 -17.52 13.34
CA PHE A 26 -8.77 -17.57 14.12
C PHE A 26 -9.46 -18.95 13.92
N ARG A 27 -9.28 -19.81 14.94
CA ARG A 27 -10.34 -20.41 15.75
C ARG A 27 -11.37 -21.31 15.02
N SER A 28 -11.05 -22.60 14.97
CA SER A 28 -11.98 -23.70 14.68
C SER A 28 -12.98 -23.91 15.83
N PHE A 29 -14.28 -23.86 15.55
CA PHE A 29 -15.35 -24.43 16.38
C PHE A 29 -16.21 -25.30 15.47
N SER A 30 -16.07 -26.62 15.61
CA SER A 30 -16.91 -27.60 14.90
C SER A 30 -18.22 -27.80 15.65
N THR A 31 -19.34 -27.65 14.95
CA THR A 31 -20.65 -28.18 15.36
C THR A 31 -21.39 -28.58 14.09
N GLU A 32 -22.03 -29.74 14.12
CA GLU A 32 -22.34 -30.61 12.97
C GLU A 32 -23.81 -30.52 12.47
N SER A 33 -23.97 -30.42 11.13
CA SER A 33 -25.04 -30.88 10.17
C SER A 33 -26.57 -30.61 10.40
N PRO A 34 -27.50 -30.73 9.40
CA PRO A 34 -27.44 -30.89 7.93
C PRO A 34 -28.31 -29.89 7.06
N LEU A 35 -28.15 -29.95 5.71
CA LEU A 35 -28.74 -29.17 4.57
C LEU A 35 -30.15 -29.65 4.09
N PRO A 36 -30.83 -29.11 3.02
CA PRO A 36 -30.98 -27.76 2.39
C PRO A 36 -32.48 -27.37 2.07
N PRO A 37 -32.85 -26.25 1.38
CA PRO A 37 -32.90 -26.23 -0.10
C PRO A 37 -32.59 -24.88 -0.82
N SER A 38 -32.17 -25.02 -2.09
CA SER A 38 -32.25 -24.08 -3.24
C SER A 38 -31.42 -22.77 -3.27
N PRO A 39 -30.40 -22.65 -4.15
CA PRO A 39 -29.75 -21.39 -4.44
C PRO A 39 -30.57 -20.56 -5.45
N SER A 40 -31.20 -19.50 -4.97
CA SER A 40 -31.52 -18.37 -5.83
C SER A 40 -30.21 -17.73 -6.32
N PRO A 41 -30.11 -17.27 -7.58
CA PRO A 41 -28.89 -16.66 -8.09
C PRO A 41 -28.69 -15.34 -7.35
N SER A 42 -27.87 -15.38 -6.30
CA SER A 42 -27.41 -14.20 -5.60
C SER A 42 -26.68 -13.33 -6.61
N ALA A 43 -27.35 -12.24 -7.00
CA ALA A 43 -26.81 -11.23 -7.89
C ALA A 43 -25.38 -10.92 -7.44
N SER A 44 -24.44 -11.21 -8.33
CA SER A 44 -23.01 -11.04 -8.11
C SER A 44 -22.74 -9.57 -7.81
N LYS A 45 -22.75 -9.21 -6.53
CA LYS A 45 -22.39 -7.87 -6.05
C LYS A 45 -20.92 -7.70 -6.36
N LYS A 46 -20.63 -7.15 -7.55
CA LYS A 46 -19.30 -6.69 -7.94
C LYS A 46 -18.69 -5.95 -6.74
N PRO A 47 -17.47 -6.29 -6.32
CA PRO A 47 -16.89 -5.71 -5.11
C PRO A 47 -16.87 -4.19 -5.27
N LYS A 48 -17.66 -3.50 -4.45
CA LYS A 48 -17.73 -2.04 -4.44
C LYS A 48 -16.33 -1.54 -4.15
N ARG A 49 -15.68 -0.94 -5.16
CA ARG A 49 -14.26 -0.55 -5.15
C ARG A 49 -13.97 0.21 -3.87
N LYS A 50 -13.25 -0.41 -2.92
CA LYS A 50 -12.93 0.21 -1.63
C LYS A 50 -12.12 1.47 -1.91
N LYS A 51 -12.57 2.60 -1.38
CA LYS A 51 -11.87 3.87 -1.51
C LYS A 51 -10.48 3.72 -0.91
N LYS A 52 -9.45 4.21 -1.61
CA LYS A 52 -8.08 4.20 -1.10
C LYS A 52 -8.03 4.98 0.22
N LYS A 53 -7.21 4.49 1.15
CA LYS A 53 -6.99 5.14 2.44
C LYS A 53 -6.28 6.48 2.27
N ASN A 54 -6.60 7.43 3.13
CA ASN A 54 -5.94 8.75 3.15
C ASN A 54 -4.58 8.65 3.87
N LEU A 55 -3.68 9.63 3.66
CA LEU A 55 -2.40 9.74 4.36
C LEU A 55 -2.59 9.74 5.88
N PHE A 56 -3.57 10.49 6.41
CA PHE A 56 -3.85 10.54 7.84
C PHE A 56 -4.37 9.21 8.41
N GLU A 57 -5.10 8.44 7.60
CA GLU A 57 -5.54 7.09 7.99
C GLU A 57 -4.37 6.09 8.01
N VAL A 58 -3.27 6.37 7.31
CA VAL A 58 -2.04 5.58 7.39
C VAL A 58 -1.20 6.06 8.58
N ALA A 59 -1.06 7.38 8.73
CA ALA A 59 -0.34 8.02 9.81
C ALA A 59 -0.88 7.65 11.20
N GLN A 60 -2.20 7.48 11.37
CA GLN A 60 -2.79 7.08 12.66
C GLN A 60 -2.30 5.70 13.15
N PHE A 61 -1.84 4.84 12.24
CA PHE A 61 -1.30 3.51 12.59
C PHE A 61 0.17 3.58 13.00
N LEU A 62 0.84 4.70 12.75
CA LEU A 62 2.22 4.93 13.11
C LEU A 62 2.31 5.66 14.46
N PRO A 63 3.34 5.39 15.26
CA PRO A 63 3.61 6.19 16.45
C PRO A 63 3.82 7.65 16.05
N ASN A 64 3.38 8.58 16.91
CA ASN A 64 3.50 10.03 16.69
C ASN A 64 2.96 10.50 15.32
N TRP A 65 1.91 9.86 14.80
CA TRP A 65 1.31 10.19 13.50
C TRP A 65 2.29 10.09 12.31
N GLY A 66 3.36 9.29 12.42
CA GLY A 66 4.33 9.12 11.35
C GLY A 66 5.25 10.33 11.12
N LEU A 67 5.41 11.20 12.11
CA LEU A 67 6.44 12.26 12.08
C LEU A 67 7.84 11.63 11.97
N GLY A 68 8.66 12.14 11.05
CA GLY A 68 10.00 11.62 10.74
C GLY A 68 10.02 10.40 9.79
N TYR A 69 8.86 9.94 9.31
CA TYR A 69 8.79 8.84 8.35
C TYR A 69 8.67 9.34 6.91
N HIS A 70 9.28 8.59 5.99
CA HIS A 70 9.14 8.80 4.56
C HIS A 70 7.85 8.17 4.04
N MET A 71 7.02 8.98 3.40
CA MET A 71 5.84 8.54 2.67
C MET A 71 5.93 8.92 1.21
N ALA A 72 5.60 7.96 0.35
CA ALA A 72 5.52 8.17 -1.09
C ALA A 72 4.18 7.64 -1.60
N LYS A 73 3.68 8.27 -2.65
CA LYS A 73 2.55 7.72 -3.39
C LYS A 73 3.03 6.51 -4.18
N THR A 74 2.23 5.45 -4.25
CA THR A 74 2.64 4.18 -4.88
C THR A 74 3.13 4.29 -6.33
N HIS A 75 2.73 5.32 -7.08
CA HIS A 75 3.18 5.51 -8.47
C HIS A 75 4.28 6.57 -8.63
N TRP A 76 4.75 7.16 -7.54
CA TRP A 76 5.90 8.08 -7.58
C TRP A 76 7.17 7.25 -7.46
N THR A 77 8.06 7.42 -8.44
CA THR A 77 9.36 6.76 -8.48
C THR A 77 10.42 7.77 -8.10
N GLY A 78 11.31 7.41 -7.17
CA GLY A 78 12.42 8.27 -6.78
C GLY A 78 12.01 9.54 -6.01
N VAL A 79 10.77 9.65 -5.53
CA VAL A 79 10.32 10.80 -4.71
C VAL A 79 9.53 10.30 -3.50
N SER A 80 10.02 10.66 -2.31
CA SER A 80 9.32 10.49 -1.04
C SER A 80 9.27 11.82 -0.30
N TYR A 81 8.34 11.95 0.64
CA TYR A 81 8.25 13.10 1.54
C TYR A 81 8.41 12.62 2.97
N GLU A 82 9.25 13.29 3.74
CA GLU A 82 9.35 13.10 5.18
C GLU A 82 8.31 13.99 5.88
N ILE A 83 7.46 13.43 6.74
CA ILE A 83 6.46 14.22 7.45
C ILE A 83 7.12 14.94 8.63
N THR A 84 7.16 16.28 8.61
CA THR A 84 7.77 17.09 9.68
C THR A 84 6.76 17.72 10.62
N LYS A 85 5.56 18.05 10.10
CA LYS A 85 4.50 18.67 10.90
C LYS A 85 3.14 18.25 10.39
N ILE A 86 2.22 17.97 11.31
CA ILE A 86 0.83 17.65 11.00
C ILE A 86 -0.08 18.62 11.76
N ASN A 87 -1.11 19.11 11.08
CA ASN A 87 -2.23 19.84 11.68
C ASN A 87 -3.52 19.11 11.32
N LEU A 88 -4.13 18.48 12.31
CA LEU A 88 -5.37 17.70 12.16
C LEU A 88 -6.59 18.56 12.43
N TYR A 89 -7.67 18.28 11.71
CA TYR A 89 -8.99 18.77 12.05
C TYR A 89 -9.62 17.91 13.15
N LYS A 90 -10.82 18.32 13.61
CA LYS A 90 -11.54 17.72 14.74
C LYS A 90 -11.67 16.20 14.67
N ASP A 91 -11.89 15.66 13.48
CA ASP A 91 -12.19 14.24 13.28
C ASP A 91 -10.94 13.35 13.20
N GLY A 92 -9.74 13.94 13.17
CA GLY A 92 -8.46 13.21 13.03
C GLY A 92 -8.24 12.50 11.68
N ARG A 93 -9.23 12.51 10.77
CA ARG A 93 -9.16 11.86 9.45
C ARG A 93 -8.66 12.77 8.33
N HIS A 94 -8.66 14.07 8.59
CA HIS A 94 -8.33 15.10 7.64
C HIS A 94 -7.48 16.17 8.33
N GLY A 95 -6.68 16.86 7.55
CA GLY A 95 -5.77 17.87 8.05
C GLY A 95 -4.86 18.38 6.95
N LYS A 96 -3.83 19.10 7.39
CA LYS A 96 -2.72 19.59 6.58
C LYS A 96 -1.45 18.97 7.12
N ALA A 97 -0.53 18.62 6.23
CA ALA A 97 0.78 18.11 6.60
C ALA A 97 1.84 18.91 5.84
N TRP A 98 2.98 19.12 6.48
CA TRP A 98 4.19 19.67 5.90
C TRP A 98 5.28 18.62 5.96
N GLY A 99 6.18 18.68 5.00
CA GLY A 99 7.25 17.71 4.89
C GLY A 99 8.36 18.17 3.96
N ILE A 100 9.50 17.51 4.07
CA ILE A 100 10.67 17.74 3.23
C ILE A 100 10.64 16.72 2.10
N VAL A 101 11.00 17.13 0.88
CA VAL A 101 11.07 16.24 -0.26
C VAL A 101 12.41 15.51 -0.29
N HIS A 102 12.36 14.20 -0.50
CA HIS A 102 13.52 13.34 -0.66
C HIS A 102 13.46 12.77 -2.06
N LYS A 103 14.50 13.02 -2.84
CA LYS A 103 14.65 12.44 -4.18
C LYS A 103 15.71 11.35 -4.14
N ASP A 104 15.36 10.17 -4.61
CA ASP A 104 16.25 8.99 -4.64
C ASP A 104 16.90 8.66 -3.28
N GLY A 105 16.20 8.95 -2.19
CA GLY A 105 16.69 8.76 -0.82
C GLY A 105 17.59 9.87 -0.29
N MET A 106 17.86 10.91 -1.08
CA MET A 106 18.60 12.10 -0.66
C MET A 106 17.65 13.25 -0.33
N THR A 107 17.82 13.83 0.85
CA THR A 107 17.07 15.02 1.28
C THR A 107 17.42 16.19 0.37
N GLN A 108 16.40 16.82 -0.22
CA GLN A 108 16.58 18.06 -0.97
C GLN A 108 16.39 19.22 0.02
N LEU A 109 17.50 19.83 0.44
CA LEU A 109 17.55 21.04 1.27
C LEU A 109 17.32 22.29 0.43
#